data_AF-A0A0F8ZMF1-F1
#
_entry.id   AF-A0A0F8ZMF1-F1
#
_cell.length_a   1.000
_cell.length_b   1.000
_cell.length_c   1.000
_cell.angle_alpha   90.00
_cell.angle_beta   90.00
_cell.angle_gamma   90.00
#
_symmetry.space_group_name_H-M   'P 1'
#
loop_
_entity.id
_entity.type
_entity.pdbx_description
1 polymer ?
#
loop_
_entity_poly.entity_id
_entity_poly.type
_entity_poly.pdbx_seq_one_letter_code
_entity_poly.pdbx_strand_id
1 'polypeptide(L)'
;LQKMFTDYNIDYFACCMMLAHQIHEFGIFEKLLLNEVPLFIKNNKKFFTSLPVASTKTGISISALKSGAKIIKNLSEPDPFNNLQFCVSSNVEPNVPFFPAAYHFSEKPVFSIALEMADEVIQVIDLSPYDKDHAMVIAKYLEKN
;
A
#
# COMPACT_ATOMS: atom_id res chain seq x y z
N LEU A 1 -11.92 0.28 -18.03
CA LEU A 1 -10.96 0.88 -17.07
C LEU A 1 -9.55 0.95 -17.63
N GLN A 2 -8.89 -0.17 -17.98
CA GLN A 2 -7.53 -0.15 -18.57
C GLN A 2 -7.37 0.82 -19.75
N LYS A 3 -8.34 0.85 -20.68
CA LYS A 3 -8.33 1.79 -21.82
C LYS A 3 -8.25 3.26 -21.37
N MET A 4 -8.97 3.65 -20.31
CA MET A 4 -8.92 5.02 -19.80
C MET A 4 -7.51 5.38 -19.32
N PHE A 5 -6.77 4.46 -18.71
CA PHE A 5 -5.42 4.76 -18.25
C PHE A 5 -4.46 4.99 -19.41
N THR A 6 -4.65 4.28 -20.52
CA THR A 6 -3.93 4.58 -21.76
C THR A 6 -4.34 5.93 -22.32
N ASP A 7 -5.64 6.23 -22.39
CA ASP A 7 -6.16 7.48 -22.97
C ASP A 7 -5.68 8.73 -22.18
N TYR A 8 -5.49 8.61 -20.86
CA TYR A 8 -5.05 9.70 -19.97
C TYR A 8 -3.57 9.63 -19.56
N ASN A 9 -2.76 8.74 -20.14
CA ASN A 9 -1.36 8.54 -19.77
C ASN A 9 -1.13 8.31 -18.26
N ILE A 10 -1.98 7.50 -17.64
CA ILE A 10 -1.83 7.05 -16.25
C ILE A 10 -0.97 5.77 -16.25
N ASP A 11 0.15 5.82 -15.56
CA ASP A 11 1.08 4.68 -15.47
C ASP A 11 0.48 3.51 -14.70
N TYR A 12 -0.10 3.80 -13.53
CA TYR A 12 -0.57 2.80 -12.59
C TYR A 12 -1.88 3.21 -11.92
N PHE A 13 -2.64 2.21 -11.47
CA PHE A 13 -3.86 2.40 -10.70
C PHE A 13 -3.86 1.48 -9.48
N ALA A 14 -4.15 2.04 -8.31
CA ALA A 14 -4.32 1.28 -7.09
C ALA A 14 -5.76 1.39 -6.58
N CYS A 15 -6.28 0.28 -6.08
CA CYS A 15 -7.52 0.27 -5.31
C CYS A 15 -7.40 -0.63 -4.08
N CYS A 16 -8.12 -0.28 -3.03
CA CYS A 16 -8.29 -1.18 -1.89
C CYS A 16 -9.18 -2.34 -2.34
N MET A 17 -8.70 -3.56 -2.14
CA MET A 17 -9.44 -4.76 -2.45
C MET A 17 -10.71 -4.86 -1.59
N MET A 18 -10.52 -4.63 -0.29
CA MET A 18 -11.57 -4.57 0.72
C MET A 18 -11.01 -4.03 2.03
N LEU A 19 -11.88 -3.43 2.83
CA LEU A 19 -11.57 -3.05 4.19
C LEU A 19 -11.93 -4.20 5.13
N ALA A 20 -10.94 -4.99 5.58
CA ALA A 20 -11.20 -6.21 6.35
C ALA A 20 -12.01 -5.97 7.64
N HIS A 21 -11.89 -4.78 8.22
CA HIS A 21 -12.65 -4.39 9.41
C HIS A 21 -14.17 -4.20 9.16
N GLN A 22 -14.58 -4.01 7.90
CA GLN A 22 -15.99 -3.85 7.53
C GLN A 22 -16.69 -5.18 7.23
N ILE A 23 -15.95 -6.30 7.25
CA ILE A 23 -16.48 -7.61 6.93
C ILE A 23 -16.66 -8.41 8.22
N HIS A 24 -17.93 -8.66 8.58
CA HIS A 24 -18.27 -9.47 9.74
C HIS A 24 -17.92 -10.96 9.55
N GLU A 25 -18.11 -11.50 8.34
CA GLU A 25 -17.84 -12.92 8.02
C GLU A 25 -16.84 -13.06 6.87
N PHE A 26 -15.55 -13.07 7.21
CA PHE A 26 -14.49 -13.18 6.21
C PHE A 26 -14.54 -14.50 5.41
N GLY A 27 -15.03 -15.58 6.00
CA GLY A 27 -14.96 -16.93 5.41
C GLY A 27 -15.65 -17.09 4.05
N ILE A 28 -16.79 -16.42 3.82
CA ILE A 28 -17.50 -16.48 2.54
C ILE A 28 -16.65 -15.81 1.44
N PHE A 29 -15.95 -14.73 1.80
CA PHE A 29 -15.12 -13.97 0.86
C PHE A 29 -13.71 -14.53 0.71
N GLU A 30 -13.20 -15.30 1.67
CA GLU A 30 -11.84 -15.86 1.64
C GLU A 30 -11.56 -16.61 0.34
N LYS A 31 -12.45 -17.51 -0.07
CA LYS A 31 -12.27 -18.29 -1.30
C LYS A 31 -12.21 -17.41 -2.54
N LEU A 32 -13.06 -16.39 -2.60
CA LEU A 32 -13.07 -15.44 -3.71
C LEU A 32 -11.73 -14.69 -3.78
N LEU A 33 -11.26 -14.18 -2.64
CA LEU A 33 -9.99 -13.45 -2.55
C LEU A 33 -8.80 -14.30 -2.97
N LEU A 34 -8.71 -15.53 -2.43
CA LEU A 34 -7.59 -16.42 -2.68
C LEU A 34 -7.45 -16.82 -4.15
N ASN A 35 -8.57 -16.85 -4.89
CA ASN A 35 -8.59 -17.29 -6.28
C ASN A 35 -8.53 -16.12 -7.27
N GLU A 36 -9.32 -15.07 -7.03
CA GLU A 36 -9.50 -13.99 -8.01
C GLU A 36 -8.38 -12.96 -7.97
N VAL A 37 -7.80 -12.69 -6.79
CA VAL A 37 -6.78 -11.64 -6.65
C VAL A 37 -5.49 -11.97 -7.41
N PRO A 38 -4.94 -13.18 -7.32
CA PRO A 38 -3.78 -13.54 -8.13
C PRO A 38 -4.06 -13.47 -9.63
N LEU A 39 -5.24 -13.90 -10.06
CA LEU A 39 -5.68 -13.83 -11.47
C LEU A 39 -5.81 -12.38 -11.94
N PHE A 40 -6.45 -11.53 -11.13
CA PHE A 40 -6.61 -10.12 -11.41
C PHE A 40 -5.26 -9.44 -11.62
N ILE A 41 -4.33 -9.60 -10.69
CA ILE A 41 -2.99 -8.99 -10.79
C ILE A 41 -2.24 -9.51 -12.02
N LYS A 42 -2.26 -10.83 -12.23
CA LYS A 42 -1.60 -11.46 -13.39
C LYS A 42 -2.09 -10.90 -14.73
N ASN A 43 -3.39 -10.63 -14.82
CA ASN A 43 -4.05 -10.13 -16.04
C ASN A 43 -4.01 -8.59 -16.16
N ASN A 44 -3.58 -7.87 -15.13
CA ASN A 44 -3.64 -6.40 -15.08
C ASN A 44 -2.31 -5.80 -14.61
N LYS A 45 -1.30 -5.79 -15.49
CA LYS A 45 0.08 -5.37 -15.17
C LYS A 45 0.26 -3.92 -14.70
N LYS A 46 -0.74 -3.06 -14.84
CA LYS A 46 -0.72 -1.67 -14.33
C LYS A 46 -1.50 -1.48 -13.03
N PHE A 47 -2.10 -2.55 -12.50
CA PHE A 47 -3.00 -2.48 -11.36
C PHE A 47 -2.30 -2.96 -10.11
N PHE A 48 -2.55 -2.23 -9.03
CA PHE A 48 -2.07 -2.52 -7.71
C PHE A 48 -3.27 -2.65 -6.79
N THR A 49 -3.17 -3.47 -5.75
CA THR A 49 -4.23 -3.57 -4.75
C THR A 49 -3.69 -3.91 -3.38
N SER A 50 -4.46 -3.59 -2.36
CA SER A 50 -4.07 -3.77 -0.98
C SER A 50 -5.18 -4.37 -0.13
N LEU A 51 -4.77 -5.05 0.93
CA LEU A 51 -5.65 -5.59 1.96
C LEU A 51 -5.28 -4.97 3.32
N PRO A 52 -5.97 -3.90 3.76
CA PRO A 52 -5.86 -3.39 5.12
C PRO A 52 -6.41 -4.42 6.11
N VAL A 53 -5.53 -5.00 6.92
CA VAL A 53 -5.90 -6.08 7.88
C VAL A 53 -5.87 -5.64 9.33
N ALA A 54 -5.21 -4.53 9.65
CA ALA A 54 -5.00 -4.12 11.02
C ALA A 54 -5.00 -2.60 11.18
N SER A 55 -5.62 -2.12 12.26
CA SER A 55 -5.43 -0.75 12.71
C SER A 55 -5.50 -0.66 14.23
N THR A 56 -4.98 0.43 14.80
CA THR A 56 -5.18 0.76 16.22
C THR A 56 -6.65 1.01 16.57
N LYS A 57 -7.50 1.37 15.59
CA LYS A 57 -8.93 1.63 15.77
C LYS A 57 -9.78 0.36 15.76
N THR A 58 -9.41 -0.61 14.94
CA THR A 58 -10.25 -1.79 14.62
C THR A 58 -9.62 -3.12 15.02
N GLY A 59 -8.43 -3.09 15.63
CA GLY A 59 -7.67 -4.30 15.95
C GLY A 59 -7.13 -5.01 14.71
N ILE A 60 -6.86 -6.31 14.83
CA ILE A 60 -6.23 -7.13 13.79
C ILE A 60 -7.23 -8.19 13.30
N SER A 61 -7.47 -8.22 11.99
CA SER A 61 -8.19 -9.30 11.32
C SER A 61 -7.25 -10.45 10.98
N ILE A 62 -7.21 -11.46 11.86
CA ILE A 62 -6.31 -12.61 11.70
C ILE A 62 -6.66 -13.45 10.47
N SER A 63 -7.95 -13.58 10.12
CA SER A 63 -8.40 -14.29 8.91
C SER A 63 -7.94 -13.59 7.64
N ALA A 64 -8.09 -12.26 7.58
CA ALA A 64 -7.64 -11.47 6.45
C ALA A 64 -6.11 -11.48 6.32
N LEU A 65 -5.37 -11.36 7.44
CA LEU A 65 -3.92 -11.48 7.46
C LEU A 65 -3.44 -12.83 6.92
N LYS A 66 -4.03 -13.94 7.38
CA LYS A 66 -3.71 -15.29 6.89
C LYS A 66 -3.97 -15.42 5.38
N SER A 67 -5.04 -14.82 4.89
CA SER A 67 -5.41 -14.88 3.47
C SER A 67 -4.51 -14.01 2.61
N GLY A 68 -4.19 -12.81 3.06
CA GLY A 68 -3.21 -11.94 2.42
C GLY A 68 -1.83 -12.62 2.32
N ALA A 69 -1.38 -13.31 3.36
CA ALA A 69 -0.14 -14.08 3.33
C ALA A 69 -0.17 -15.22 2.28
N LYS A 70 -1.29 -15.93 2.14
CA LYS A 70 -1.49 -16.94 1.09
C LYS A 70 -1.45 -16.32 -0.32
N ILE A 71 -2.06 -15.14 -0.51
CA ILE A 71 -2.06 -14.41 -1.79
C ILE A 71 -0.63 -13.99 -2.16
N ILE A 72 0.11 -13.39 -1.23
CA ILE A 72 1.52 -13.00 -1.42
C ILE A 72 2.34 -14.21 -1.87
N LYS A 73 2.21 -15.34 -1.16
CA LYS A 73 2.93 -16.58 -1.50
C LYS A 73 2.57 -17.09 -2.90
N ASN A 74 1.29 -17.07 -3.28
CA ASN A 74 0.85 -17.50 -4.60
C ASN A 74 1.44 -16.61 -5.70
N LEU A 75 1.38 -15.28 -5.51
CA LEU A 75 1.91 -14.32 -6.47
C LEU A 75 3.42 -14.40 -6.63
N SER A 76 4.17 -14.71 -5.58
CA SER A 76 5.63 -14.78 -5.58
C SER A 76 6.24 -15.97 -6.33
N GLU A 77 5.42 -16.83 -6.96
CA GLU A 77 5.90 -17.98 -7.73
C GLU A 77 5.69 -17.77 -9.24
N PRO A 78 6.68 -18.08 -10.09
CA PRO A 78 8.04 -18.53 -9.75
C PRO A 78 9.02 -17.37 -9.41
N ASP A 79 8.57 -16.11 -9.50
CA ASP A 79 9.40 -14.92 -9.30
C ASP A 79 8.88 -14.11 -8.11
N PRO A 80 9.70 -13.86 -7.07
CA PRO A 80 9.27 -13.09 -5.90
C PRO A 80 8.81 -11.67 -6.24
N PHE A 81 9.27 -11.07 -7.34
CA PHE A 81 8.86 -9.73 -7.76
C PHE A 81 7.44 -9.65 -8.33
N ASN A 82 6.82 -10.79 -8.66
CA ASN A 82 5.44 -10.81 -9.15
C ASN A 82 4.41 -10.38 -8.09
N ASN A 83 4.79 -10.32 -6.80
CA ASN A 83 3.91 -9.89 -5.72
C ASN A 83 3.88 -8.37 -5.50
N LEU A 84 4.73 -7.57 -6.15
CA LEU A 84 4.88 -6.12 -5.87
C LEU A 84 3.59 -5.33 -6.07
N GLN A 85 2.64 -5.89 -6.80
CA GLN A 85 1.33 -5.29 -7.08
C GLN A 85 0.32 -5.52 -5.97
N PHE A 86 0.67 -6.29 -4.94
CA PHE A 86 -0.19 -6.59 -3.79
C PHE A 86 0.52 -6.28 -2.47
N CYS A 87 -0.20 -5.71 -1.51
CA CYS A 87 0.24 -5.76 -0.12
C CYS A 87 -0.87 -6.08 0.87
N VAL A 88 -0.42 -6.52 2.03
CA VAL A 88 -1.18 -6.42 3.28
C VAL A 88 -0.71 -5.16 3.99
N SER A 89 -1.64 -4.34 4.48
CA SER A 89 -1.32 -3.08 5.16
C SER A 89 -1.88 -3.01 6.58
N SER A 90 -1.23 -2.19 7.40
CA SER A 90 -1.65 -1.90 8.77
C SER A 90 -1.50 -0.41 9.05
N ASN A 91 -2.51 0.20 9.70
CA ASN A 91 -2.55 1.64 10.00
C ASN A 91 -2.38 2.55 8.78
N VAL A 92 -2.67 2.04 7.58
CA VAL A 92 -2.66 2.84 6.36
C VAL A 92 -4.06 3.41 6.12
N GLU A 93 -4.19 4.70 6.36
CA GLU A 93 -5.42 5.46 6.11
C GLU A 93 -5.64 5.65 4.58
N PRO A 94 -6.87 6.01 4.16
CA PRO A 94 -7.14 6.33 2.76
C PRO A 94 -6.35 7.54 2.28
N ASN A 95 -6.20 7.65 0.95
CA ASN A 95 -5.58 8.77 0.22
C ASN A 95 -4.06 8.92 0.42
N VAL A 96 -3.37 7.91 0.94
CA VAL A 96 -1.90 7.88 0.88
C VAL A 96 -1.42 7.64 -0.57
N PRO A 97 -0.42 8.39 -1.07
CA PRO A 97 0.07 8.27 -2.45
C PRO A 97 1.15 7.20 -2.64
N PHE A 98 1.07 6.06 -1.93
CA PHE A 98 2.10 5.02 -1.96
C PHE A 98 1.56 3.66 -2.43
N PHE A 99 2.11 3.14 -3.51
CA PHE A 99 1.79 1.82 -4.03
C PHE A 99 2.45 0.70 -3.21
N PRO A 100 1.86 -0.51 -3.14
CA PRO A 100 0.51 -0.88 -3.59
C PRO A 100 -0.62 -0.42 -2.65
N ALA A 101 -0.29 0.21 -1.51
CA ALA A 101 -1.25 0.47 -0.44
C ALA A 101 -2.32 1.52 -0.77
N ALA A 102 -2.07 2.42 -1.73
CA ALA A 102 -2.92 3.54 -2.09
C ALA A 102 -4.38 3.15 -2.41
N TYR A 103 -5.33 3.91 -1.86
CA TYR A 103 -6.74 3.77 -2.14
C TYR A 103 -7.50 5.04 -1.79
N HIS A 104 -8.67 5.22 -2.41
CA HIS A 104 -9.58 6.33 -2.13
C HIS A 104 -10.77 5.87 -1.29
N PHE A 105 -11.18 6.67 -0.32
CA PHE A 105 -12.36 6.39 0.50
C PHE A 105 -13.06 7.70 0.92
N SER A 106 -13.68 8.38 -0.03
CA SER A 106 -14.58 9.51 0.23
C SER A 106 -15.51 9.76 -0.97
N GLU A 107 -16.53 10.60 -0.79
CA GLU A 107 -17.42 11.00 -1.87
C GLU A 107 -16.84 12.11 -2.75
N LYS A 108 -15.91 12.90 -2.21
CA LYS A 108 -15.31 14.04 -2.90
C LYS A 108 -13.97 13.65 -3.53
N PRO A 109 -13.63 14.17 -4.73
CA PRO A 109 -12.29 14.00 -5.28
C PRO A 109 -11.22 14.54 -4.34
N VAL A 110 -10.11 13.81 -4.23
CA VAL A 110 -8.93 14.19 -3.43
C VAL A 110 -7.68 13.96 -4.29
N PHE A 111 -6.67 14.79 -4.10
CA PHE A 111 -5.34 14.58 -4.67
C PHE A 111 -4.30 14.54 -3.54
N SER A 112 -3.29 13.69 -3.71
CA SER A 112 -2.17 13.54 -2.79
C SER A 112 -0.89 13.48 -3.61
N ILE A 113 0.20 14.05 -3.10
CA ILE A 113 1.50 14.08 -3.76
C ILE A 113 2.52 13.47 -2.79
N ALA A 114 3.30 12.51 -3.27
CA ALA A 114 4.52 12.07 -2.61
C ALA A 114 5.70 12.80 -3.25
N LEU A 115 6.63 13.29 -2.43
CA LEU A 115 7.89 13.87 -2.87
C LEU A 115 9.03 12.98 -2.39
N GLU A 116 9.91 12.59 -3.30
CA GLU A 116 11.17 11.94 -2.95
C GLU A 116 12.16 13.04 -2.58
N MET A 117 12.46 13.19 -1.29
CA MET A 117 13.30 14.27 -0.77
C MET A 117 14.42 13.77 0.14
N ALA A 118 14.81 12.51 0.00
CA ALA A 118 15.80 11.89 0.90
C ALA A 118 17.16 12.59 0.78
N ASP A 119 17.59 12.92 -0.43
CA ASP A 119 18.89 13.58 -0.67
C ASP A 119 18.91 15.00 -0.11
N GLU A 120 17.82 15.75 -0.26
CA GLU A 120 17.67 17.10 0.31
C GLU A 120 17.75 17.07 1.83
N VAL A 121 17.14 16.06 2.47
CA VAL A 121 17.23 15.86 3.92
C VAL A 121 18.68 15.59 4.34
N ILE A 122 19.41 14.74 3.61
CA ILE A 122 20.83 14.48 3.88
C ILE A 122 21.68 15.74 3.69
N GLN A 123 21.46 16.51 2.62
CA GLN A 123 22.19 17.76 2.39
C GLN A 123 21.99 18.76 3.53
N VAL A 124 20.76 18.94 4.02
CA VAL A 124 20.49 19.83 5.15
C VAL A 124 21.17 19.34 6.43
N ILE A 125 21.20 18.02 6.64
CA ILE A 125 21.91 17.40 7.76
C ILE A 125 23.41 17.66 7.69
N ASP A 126 24.04 17.48 6.52
CA ASP A 126 25.49 17.67 6.35
C ASP A 126 25.92 19.13 6.47
N LEU A 127 25.03 20.07 6.13
CA LEU A 127 25.26 21.51 6.31
C LEU A 127 25.00 21.99 7.75
N SER A 128 24.43 21.14 8.59
CA SER A 128 24.07 21.48 9.95
C SER A 128 25.32 21.71 10.81
N PRO A 129 25.41 22.82 11.56
CA PRO A 129 26.57 23.11 12.42
C PRO A 129 26.62 22.24 13.68
N TYR A 130 25.62 21.38 13.90
CA TYR A 130 25.57 20.48 15.04
C TYR A 130 26.32 19.17 14.74
N ASP A 131 26.90 18.53 15.77
CA ASP A 131 27.55 17.24 15.57
C ASP A 131 26.56 16.17 15.08
N LYS A 132 27.06 15.10 14.44
CA LYS A 132 26.27 14.02 13.82
C LYS A 132 25.18 13.46 14.74
N ASP A 133 25.38 13.44 16.05
CA ASP A 133 24.39 12.97 17.03
C ASP A 133 23.12 13.85 17.06
N HIS A 134 23.25 15.16 16.84
CA HIS A 134 22.12 16.09 16.78
C HIS A 134 21.36 16.00 15.45
N ALA A 135 22.07 15.79 14.34
CA ALA A 135 21.42 15.59 13.05
C ALA A 135 20.57 14.29 13.02
N MET A 136 21.00 13.27 13.75
CA MET A 136 20.25 12.03 13.94
C MET A 136 18.92 12.25 14.70
N VAL A 137 18.85 13.27 15.58
CA VAL A 137 17.59 13.65 16.26
C VAL A 137 16.59 14.26 15.29
N ILE A 138 17.06 15.08 14.34
CA ILE A 138 16.21 15.68 13.30
C ILE A 138 15.67 14.60 12.37
N ALA A 139 16.51 13.66 11.91
CA ALA A 139 16.06 12.52 11.10
C ALA A 139 14.97 11.71 11.82
N LYS A 140 15.15 11.42 13.13
CA LYS A 140 14.12 10.74 13.95
C LYS A 140 12.83 11.53 14.12
N TYR A 141 12.89 12.86 14.05
CA TYR A 141 11.70 13.70 14.12
C TYR A 141 10.92 13.71 12.80
N LEU A 142 11.65 13.67 11.67
CA LEU A 142 11.06 13.56 10.33
C LEU A 142 10.41 12.19 10.10
N GLU A 143 10.98 11.09 10.61
CA GLU A 143 10.37 9.75 10.52
C GLU A 143 9.07 9.59 11.33
N LYS A 144 8.81 10.47 12.30
CA LYS A 144 7.69 10.37 13.23
C LYS A 144 6.41 11.06 12.75
N ASN A 145 6.49 11.87 11.70
CA ASN A 145 5.39 12.66 11.13
C ASN A 145 5.11 12.21 9.70
#